data_AF-A0A933DX72-F1
#
_entry.id   AF-A0A933DX72-F1
#
_cell.length_a   1.000
_cell.length_b   1.000
_cell.length_c   1.000
_cell.angle_alpha   90.00
_cell.angle_beta   90.00
_cell.angle_gamma   90.00
#
_symmetry.space_group_name_H-M   'P 1'
#
loop_
_entity.id
_entity.type
_entity.pdbx_description
1 polymer ?
#
loop_
_entity_poly.entity_id
_entity_poly.type
_entity_poly.pdbx_seq_one_letter_code
_entity_poly.pdbx_strand_id
1 'polypeptide(L)'
;MPEPVKIAVALAYAYLVGSIPTAYLVARWAQGIDIRRYGSGNVGASNVRIHVGGGPFALVSAFDVLVKGTLSAAIPGWFGLDVGYQVVAGLLAMLGHSWSVYLRFAGGRGVSVVLGALLVVGRWELAAALAFVGAATLLYREVALWFAIAFVALPVLAVVLREPLAVQLFCLAVPLATALKRVVANPGTAPPGAPWRKLVLPRLLYDRDTMKGEGWTTRTPPP
;
A
#
# COMPACT_ATOMS: atom_id res chain seq x y z
N MET A 1 -25.43 -11.86 16.07
CA MET A 1 -25.19 -11.97 14.61
C MET A 1 -24.57 -13.34 14.32
N PRO A 2 -25.09 -14.11 13.36
CA PRO A 2 -24.51 -15.40 12.97
C PRO A 2 -23.06 -15.24 12.50
N GLU A 3 -22.24 -16.27 12.72
CA GLU A 3 -20.81 -16.24 12.37
C GLU A 3 -20.54 -15.94 10.88
N PRO A 4 -21.27 -16.52 9.90
CA PRO A 4 -21.08 -16.18 8.49
C PRO A 4 -21.30 -14.69 8.20
N VAL A 5 -22.24 -14.06 8.91
CA VAL A 5 -22.55 -12.64 8.75
C VAL A 5 -21.43 -11.78 9.35
N LYS A 6 -20.85 -12.16 10.50
CA LYS A 6 -19.67 -11.50 11.08
C LYS A 6 -18.50 -11.50 10.11
N ILE A 7 -18.21 -12.65 9.50
CA ILE A 7 -17.13 -12.80 8.52
C ILE A 7 -17.39 -11.90 7.32
N ALA A 8 -18.57 -12.01 6.70
CA ALA A 8 -18.90 -11.23 5.51
C ALA A 8 -18.80 -9.72 5.75
N VAL A 9 -19.36 -9.24 6.87
CA VAL A 9 -19.31 -7.81 7.24
C VAL A 9 -17.88 -7.34 7.48
N ALA A 10 -17.07 -8.10 8.23
CA ALA A 10 -15.70 -7.71 8.54
C ALA A 10 -14.82 -7.66 7.29
N LEU A 11 -14.92 -8.66 6.42
CA LEU A 11 -14.11 -8.74 5.19
C LEU A 11 -14.55 -7.70 4.16
N ALA A 12 -15.86 -7.48 4.00
CA ALA A 12 -16.38 -6.42 3.14
C ALA A 12 -15.96 -5.03 3.64
N TYR A 13 -16.06 -4.79 4.96
CA TYR A 13 -15.57 -3.56 5.58
C TYR A 13 -14.10 -3.33 5.26
N ALA A 14 -13.24 -4.33 5.45
CA ALA A 14 -11.81 -4.19 5.26
C ALA A 14 -11.45 -3.76 3.82
N TYR A 15 -12.05 -4.41 2.81
CA TYR A 15 -11.82 -4.04 1.40
C TYR A 15 -12.36 -2.63 1.07
N LEU A 16 -13.57 -2.30 1.53
CA LEU A 16 -14.20 -1.00 1.24
C LEU A 16 -13.47 0.16 1.92
N VAL A 17 -13.11 0.02 3.20
CA VAL A 17 -12.34 1.03 3.93
C VAL A 17 -10.92 1.14 3.38
N GLY A 18 -10.27 0.01 3.08
CA GLY A 18 -8.99 -0.01 2.37
C GLY A 18 -9.06 0.75 1.05
N SER A 19 -10.17 0.63 0.32
CA SER A 19 -10.39 1.29 -0.96
C SER A 19 -10.55 2.80 -0.89
N ILE A 20 -10.82 3.41 0.27
CA ILE A 20 -11.05 4.86 0.38
C ILE A 20 -9.85 5.63 -0.21
N PRO A 21 -10.02 6.49 -1.23
CA PRO A 21 -8.90 7.07 -1.95
C PRO A 21 -8.32 8.31 -1.26
N THR A 22 -7.84 8.15 -0.03
CA THR A 22 -7.31 9.22 0.86
C THR A 22 -6.34 10.17 0.17
N ALA A 23 -5.31 9.64 -0.51
CA ALA A 23 -4.32 10.46 -1.20
C ALA A 23 -4.95 11.34 -2.31
N TYR A 24 -5.93 10.80 -3.04
CA TYR A 24 -6.67 11.54 -4.05
C TYR A 24 -7.56 12.61 -3.41
N LEU A 25 -8.31 12.26 -2.37
CA LEU A 25 -9.20 13.19 -1.66
C LEU A 25 -8.42 14.36 -1.05
N VAL A 26 -7.30 14.07 -0.37
CA VAL A 26 -6.46 15.08 0.27
C VAL A 26 -5.80 15.98 -0.78
N ALA A 27 -5.29 15.43 -1.89
CA ALA A 27 -4.71 16.25 -2.96
C ALA A 27 -5.75 17.18 -3.62
N ARG A 28 -6.97 16.66 -3.85
CA ARG A 28 -8.09 17.45 -4.37
C ARG A 28 -8.52 18.55 -3.41
N TRP A 29 -8.57 18.26 -2.11
CA TRP A 29 -8.99 19.24 -1.11
C TRP A 29 -7.93 20.32 -0.86
N ALA A 30 -6.66 19.91 -0.72
CA ALA A 30 -5.58 20.83 -0.36
C ALA A 30 -5.13 21.72 -1.53
N GLN A 31 -5.19 21.23 -2.78
CA GLN A 31 -4.64 21.93 -3.94
C GLN A 31 -5.51 21.85 -5.21
N GLY A 32 -6.67 21.19 -5.18
CA GLY A 32 -7.54 21.06 -6.35
C GLY A 32 -7.03 20.08 -7.42
N ILE A 33 -5.91 19.37 -7.19
CA ILE A 33 -5.24 18.57 -8.22
C ILE A 33 -5.69 17.10 -8.24
N ASP A 34 -5.75 16.50 -9.42
CA ASP A 34 -5.86 15.04 -9.56
C ASP A 34 -4.46 14.41 -9.46
N ILE A 35 -4.12 13.90 -8.28
CA ILE A 35 -2.81 13.31 -7.98
C ILE A 35 -2.42 12.14 -8.91
N ARG A 36 -3.37 11.52 -9.60
CA ARG A 36 -3.09 10.45 -10.59
C ARG A 36 -2.38 10.96 -11.83
N ARG A 37 -2.44 12.28 -12.09
CA ARG A 37 -1.77 12.93 -13.21
C ARG A 37 -0.36 13.43 -12.87
N TYR A 38 0.04 13.34 -11.60
CA TYR A 38 1.31 13.85 -11.10
C TYR A 38 2.27 12.71 -10.75
N GLY A 39 3.56 12.94 -10.97
CA GLY A 39 4.63 12.00 -10.68
C GLY A 39 4.40 10.64 -11.35
N SER A 40 4.49 9.59 -10.54
CA SER A 40 4.25 8.20 -10.97
C SER A 40 2.77 7.87 -11.21
N GLY A 41 1.85 8.79 -10.92
CA GLY A 41 0.41 8.54 -10.92
C GLY A 41 -0.07 7.62 -9.80
N ASN A 42 0.80 7.32 -8.83
CA ASN A 42 0.49 6.51 -7.66
C ASN A 42 -0.39 7.31 -6.67
N VAL A 43 -1.44 6.67 -6.14
CA VAL A 43 -2.38 7.30 -5.18
C VAL A 43 -1.99 6.92 -3.75
N GLY A 44 -0.74 7.20 -3.39
CA GLY A 44 -0.18 6.91 -2.07
C GLY A 44 0.49 8.13 -1.44
N ALA A 45 0.82 8.02 -0.16
CA ALA A 45 1.40 9.10 0.63
C ALA A 45 2.68 9.68 0.00
N SER A 46 3.54 8.86 -0.61
CA SER A 46 4.78 9.34 -1.24
C SER A 46 4.54 10.37 -2.35
N ASN A 47 3.48 10.21 -3.15
CA ASN A 47 3.15 11.16 -4.22
C ASN A 47 2.56 12.45 -3.63
N VAL A 48 1.74 12.32 -2.57
CA VAL A 48 1.22 13.46 -1.80
C VAL A 48 2.35 14.27 -1.17
N ARG A 49 3.39 13.62 -0.64
CA ARG A 49 4.56 14.31 -0.07
C ARG A 49 5.25 15.21 -1.09
N ILE A 50 5.42 14.72 -2.32
CA ILE A 50 6.15 15.43 -3.38
C ILE A 50 5.32 16.58 -3.95
N HIS A 51 4.03 16.36 -4.20
CA HIS A 51 3.20 17.30 -4.94
C HIS A 51 2.30 18.18 -4.08
N VAL A 52 1.94 17.75 -2.88
CA VAL A 52 0.99 18.46 -2.00
C VAL A 52 1.68 19.03 -0.76
N GLY A 53 2.52 18.24 -0.08
CA GLY A 53 3.36 18.69 1.04
C GLY A 53 3.40 17.76 2.25
N GLY A 54 4.20 18.15 3.26
CA GLY A 54 4.51 17.34 4.44
C GLY A 54 3.34 17.10 5.40
N GLY A 55 2.52 18.12 5.66
CA GLY A 55 1.30 17.99 6.48
C GLY A 55 0.28 17.02 5.86
N PRO A 56 -0.11 17.22 4.59
CA PRO A 56 -0.93 16.27 3.84
C PRO A 56 -0.35 14.84 3.80
N PHE A 57 0.97 14.69 3.65
CA PHE A 57 1.64 13.39 3.73
C PHE A 57 1.44 12.70 5.08
N ALA A 58 1.61 13.43 6.19
CA ALA A 58 1.42 12.89 7.53
C ALA A 58 -0.04 12.44 7.75
N LEU A 59 -1.01 13.25 7.33
CA LEU A 59 -2.43 12.94 7.43
C LEU A 59 -2.79 11.67 6.64
N VAL A 60 -2.36 11.56 5.38
CA VAL A 60 -2.64 10.39 4.53
C VAL A 60 -1.98 9.14 5.11
N SER A 61 -0.73 9.25 5.55
CA SER A 61 0.00 8.13 6.16
C SER A 61 -0.67 7.64 7.44
N ALA A 62 -1.07 8.57 8.32
CA ALA A 62 -1.75 8.23 9.57
C ALA A 62 -3.09 7.54 9.31
N PHE A 63 -3.90 8.04 8.37
CA PHE A 63 -5.16 7.40 8.01
C PHE A 63 -4.93 6.00 7.41
N ASP A 64 -3.97 5.86 6.50
CA ASP A 64 -3.69 4.58 5.85
C ASP A 64 -3.18 3.53 6.86
N VAL A 65 -2.35 3.92 7.83
CA VAL A 65 -1.90 3.03 8.91
C VAL A 65 -3.05 2.71 9.87
N LEU A 66 -3.63 3.72 10.52
CA LEU A 66 -4.51 3.53 11.67
C LEU A 66 -5.91 3.06 11.26
N VAL A 67 -6.49 3.67 10.23
CA VAL A 67 -7.88 3.41 9.83
C VAL A 67 -7.94 2.27 8.82
N LYS A 68 -7.12 2.31 7.77
CA LYS A 68 -7.19 1.26 6.74
C LYS A 68 -6.49 -0.01 7.17
N GLY A 69 -5.30 0.09 7.74
CA GLY A 69 -4.52 -1.07 8.16
C GLY A 69 -5.00 -1.65 9.49
N THR A 70 -4.75 -0.91 10.58
CA THR A 70 -4.95 -1.37 11.95
C THR A 70 -6.43 -1.66 12.24
N LEU A 71 -7.32 -0.69 12.02
CA LEU A 71 -8.73 -0.88 12.34
C LEU A 71 -9.37 -2.00 11.52
N SER A 72 -9.09 -2.09 10.21
CA SER A 72 -9.61 -3.18 9.38
C SER A 72 -9.13 -4.56 9.83
N ALA A 73 -7.86 -4.69 10.23
CA ALA A 73 -7.31 -5.94 10.74
C ALA A 73 -7.87 -6.30 12.13
N ALA A 74 -8.21 -5.32 12.97
CA ALA A 74 -8.71 -5.54 14.33
C ALA A 74 -10.20 -5.96 14.39
N ILE A 75 -11.03 -5.49 13.45
CA ILE A 75 -12.48 -5.73 13.46
C ILE A 75 -12.88 -7.22 13.54
N PRO A 76 -12.26 -8.16 12.79
CA PRO A 76 -12.55 -9.57 12.96
C PRO A 76 -12.35 -10.04 14.41
N GLY A 77 -11.30 -9.58 15.09
CA GLY A 77 -11.05 -9.88 16.50
C GLY A 77 -12.15 -9.37 17.43
N TRP A 78 -12.70 -8.17 17.17
CA TRP A 78 -13.84 -7.64 17.92
C TRP A 78 -15.14 -8.43 17.71
N PHE A 79 -15.25 -9.15 16.59
CA PHE A 79 -16.34 -10.10 16.36
C PHE A 79 -16.09 -11.50 16.96
N GLY A 80 -14.92 -11.70 17.58
CA GLY A 80 -14.49 -12.99 18.14
C GLY A 80 -13.95 -13.96 17.09
N LEU A 81 -13.55 -13.48 15.92
CA LEU A 81 -12.94 -14.29 14.86
C LEU A 81 -11.44 -14.44 15.11
N ASP A 82 -10.89 -15.60 14.73
CA ASP A 82 -9.48 -15.92 14.92
C ASP A 82 -8.51 -15.03 14.11
N VAL A 83 -7.22 -15.19 14.39
CA VAL A 83 -6.14 -14.42 13.74
C VAL A 83 -6.10 -14.61 12.22
N GLY A 84 -6.58 -15.75 11.69
CA GLY A 84 -6.70 -15.99 10.27
C GLY A 84 -7.62 -14.97 9.59
N TYR A 85 -8.78 -14.68 10.19
CA TYR A 85 -9.68 -13.64 9.66
C TYR A 85 -9.10 -12.23 9.78
N GLN A 86 -8.35 -11.94 10.85
CA GLN A 86 -7.65 -10.66 11.00
C GLN A 86 -6.58 -10.46 9.92
N VAL A 87 -5.84 -11.52 9.60
CA VAL A 87 -4.88 -11.56 8.48
C VAL A 87 -5.59 -11.34 7.13
N VAL A 88 -6.69 -12.05 6.87
CA VAL A 88 -7.44 -11.90 5.62
C VAL A 88 -8.01 -10.48 5.50
N ALA A 89 -8.51 -9.90 6.58
CA ALA A 89 -8.98 -8.52 6.60
C ALA A 89 -7.83 -7.53 6.32
N GLY A 90 -6.67 -7.69 6.95
CA GLY A 90 -5.48 -6.88 6.66
C GLY A 90 -5.05 -6.96 5.19
N LEU A 91 -5.11 -8.16 4.61
CA LEU A 91 -4.81 -8.35 3.18
C LEU A 91 -5.86 -7.68 2.30
N LEU A 92 -7.16 -7.85 2.58
CA LEU A 92 -8.23 -7.19 1.83
C LEU A 92 -8.16 -5.67 1.91
N ALA A 93 -7.78 -5.10 3.05
CA ALA A 93 -7.56 -3.67 3.17
C ALA A 93 -6.39 -3.19 2.28
N MET A 94 -5.28 -3.94 2.25
CA MET A 94 -4.16 -3.66 1.35
C MET A 94 -4.58 -3.78 -0.13
N LEU A 95 -5.36 -4.80 -0.48
CA LEU A 95 -5.87 -5.01 -1.83
C LEU A 95 -6.84 -3.89 -2.23
N GLY A 96 -7.73 -3.47 -1.35
CA GLY A 96 -8.62 -2.32 -1.56
C GLY A 96 -7.83 -1.03 -1.79
N HIS A 97 -6.80 -0.77 -0.99
CA HIS A 97 -5.93 0.39 -1.20
C HIS A 97 -5.18 0.34 -2.54
N SER A 98 -4.76 -0.85 -2.96
CA SER A 98 -3.98 -1.06 -4.19
C SER A 98 -4.86 -1.03 -5.45
N TRP A 99 -6.07 -1.56 -5.35
CA TRP A 99 -7.07 -1.64 -6.42
C TRP A 99 -8.41 -1.15 -5.89
N SER A 100 -8.50 0.17 -5.71
CA SER A 100 -9.68 0.81 -5.12
C SER A 100 -10.86 0.73 -6.07
N VAL A 101 -11.98 0.18 -5.58
CA VAL A 101 -13.25 0.19 -6.31
C VAL A 101 -13.70 1.62 -6.64
N TYR A 102 -13.39 2.60 -5.78
CA TYR A 102 -13.74 4.01 -5.98
C TYR A 102 -12.89 4.71 -7.05
N LEU A 103 -11.74 4.13 -7.43
CA LEU A 103 -10.85 4.67 -8.45
C LEU A 103 -10.72 3.76 -9.67
N ARG A 104 -11.74 2.95 -9.96
CA ARG A 104 -11.73 1.99 -11.09
C ARG A 104 -10.49 1.08 -11.06
N PHE A 105 -10.18 0.57 -9.87
CA PHE A 105 -9.04 -0.29 -9.56
C PHE A 105 -7.66 0.35 -9.75
N ALA A 106 -7.58 1.68 -9.85
CA ALA A 106 -6.36 2.42 -9.57
C ALA A 106 -6.17 2.57 -8.04
N GLY A 107 -4.94 2.80 -7.59
CA GLY A 107 -4.67 2.87 -6.15
C GLY A 107 -3.20 3.07 -5.81
N GLY A 108 -2.87 2.79 -4.55
CA GLY A 108 -1.53 2.87 -4.01
C GLY A 108 -0.72 1.58 -4.12
N ARG A 109 0.34 1.46 -3.30
CA ARG A 109 1.17 0.25 -3.17
C ARG A 109 0.95 -0.51 -1.85
N GLY A 110 0.12 0.01 -0.94
CA GLY A 110 -0.32 -0.72 0.26
C GLY A 110 0.65 -0.72 1.45
N VAL A 111 1.85 -0.14 1.33
CA VAL A 111 2.88 -0.17 2.39
C VAL A 111 2.35 0.30 3.76
N SER A 112 1.74 1.49 3.82
CA SER A 112 1.21 2.06 5.06
C SER A 112 0.06 1.21 5.64
N VAL A 113 -0.75 0.61 4.77
CA VAL A 113 -1.85 -0.27 5.18
C VAL A 113 -1.32 -1.56 5.78
N VAL A 114 -0.28 -2.15 5.16
CA VAL A 114 0.41 -3.34 5.70
C VAL A 114 1.05 -3.04 7.05
N LEU A 115 1.72 -1.88 7.18
CA LEU A 115 2.28 -1.45 8.47
C LEU A 115 1.19 -1.43 9.55
N GLY A 116 0.03 -0.85 9.26
CA GLY A 116 -1.09 -0.83 10.17
C GLY A 116 -1.63 -2.21 10.52
N ALA A 117 -1.76 -3.11 9.53
CA ALA A 117 -2.24 -4.47 9.75
C ALA A 117 -1.27 -5.30 10.62
N LEU A 118 0.05 -5.13 10.41
CA LEU A 118 1.08 -5.80 11.21
C LEU A 118 1.06 -5.40 12.69
N LEU A 119 0.60 -4.20 13.03
CA LEU A 119 0.40 -3.79 14.43
C LEU A 119 -0.67 -4.62 15.16
N VAL A 120 -1.51 -5.35 14.42
CA VAL A 120 -2.59 -6.18 14.97
C VAL A 120 -2.25 -7.65 14.91
N VAL A 121 -1.81 -8.14 13.75
CA VAL A 121 -1.78 -9.59 13.47
C VAL A 121 -0.46 -10.25 13.82
N GLY A 122 0.64 -9.51 13.82
CA GLY A 122 1.98 -10.03 14.05
C GLY A 122 2.64 -9.37 15.25
N ARG A 123 3.84 -9.82 15.59
CA ARG A 123 4.65 -9.16 16.59
C ARG A 123 5.12 -7.80 16.11
N TRP A 124 5.32 -6.89 17.07
CA TRP A 124 5.67 -5.50 16.80
C TRP A 124 6.98 -5.34 16.00
N GLU A 125 7.91 -6.32 16.06
CA GLU A 125 9.17 -6.27 15.32
C GLU A 125 8.95 -6.25 13.79
N LEU A 126 7.90 -6.89 13.28
CA LEU A 126 7.55 -6.85 11.85
C LEU A 126 7.10 -5.44 11.44
N ALA A 127 6.27 -4.81 12.26
CA ALA A 127 5.84 -3.43 12.04
C ALA A 127 7.03 -2.46 12.15
N ALA A 128 7.92 -2.65 13.13
CA ALA A 128 9.11 -1.84 13.30
C ALA A 128 10.06 -1.95 12.11
N ALA A 129 10.28 -3.16 11.56
CA ALA A 129 11.11 -3.37 10.38
C ALA A 129 10.56 -2.61 9.16
N LEU A 130 9.25 -2.69 8.93
CA LEU A 130 8.61 -1.97 7.82
C LEU A 130 8.58 -0.46 8.04
N ALA A 131 8.37 -0.01 9.28
CA ALA A 131 8.41 1.40 9.66
C ALA A 131 9.81 2.00 9.50
N PHE A 132 10.86 1.26 9.83
CA PHE A 132 12.25 1.67 9.64
C PHE A 132 12.56 1.94 8.15
N VAL A 133 12.15 1.02 7.27
CA VAL A 133 12.27 1.23 5.82
C VAL A 133 11.37 2.36 5.33
N GLY A 134 10.19 2.52 5.94
CA GLY A 134 9.31 3.66 5.71
C GLY A 134 9.94 5.00 6.10
N ALA A 135 10.68 5.06 7.20
CA ALA A 135 11.36 6.28 7.64
C ALA A 135 12.53 6.64 6.71
N ALA A 136 13.19 5.65 6.12
CA ALA A 136 14.21 5.88 5.09
C ALA A 136 13.64 6.64 3.87
N THR A 137 12.32 6.57 3.62
CA THR A 137 11.67 7.36 2.55
C THR A 137 11.73 8.88 2.75
N LEU A 138 11.96 9.33 3.98
CA LEU A 138 12.10 10.74 4.34
C LEU A 138 13.51 11.26 4.04
N LEU A 139 14.50 10.37 4.03
CA LEU A 139 15.92 10.71 3.88
C LEU A 139 16.44 10.47 2.45
N TYR A 140 15.92 9.46 1.74
CA TYR A 140 16.42 9.05 0.44
C TYR A 140 15.44 9.32 -0.70
N ARG A 141 15.96 9.70 -1.87
CA ARG A 141 15.17 9.91 -3.10
C ARG A 141 14.78 8.61 -3.81
N GLU A 142 15.62 7.57 -3.73
CA GLU A 142 15.42 6.26 -4.36
C GLU A 142 14.93 5.23 -3.33
N VAL A 143 13.63 5.24 -3.10
CA VAL A 143 12.99 4.55 -1.99
C VAL A 143 12.49 3.15 -2.37
N ALA A 144 12.21 2.93 -3.66
CA ALA A 144 11.58 1.71 -4.15
C ALA A 144 12.43 0.45 -3.93
N LEU A 145 13.76 0.58 -3.98
CA LEU A 145 14.72 -0.49 -3.73
C LEU A 145 14.70 -0.94 -2.27
N TRP A 146 14.69 0.00 -1.32
CA TRP A 146 14.63 -0.31 0.11
C TRP A 146 13.32 -1.01 0.47
N PHE A 147 12.21 -0.62 -0.14
CA PHE A 147 10.95 -1.37 0.00
C PHE A 147 11.03 -2.77 -0.59
N ALA A 148 11.69 -2.97 -1.74
CA ALA A 148 11.86 -4.32 -2.29
C ALA A 148 12.64 -5.22 -1.32
N ILE A 149 13.70 -4.69 -0.69
CA ILE A 149 14.48 -5.41 0.33
C ILE A 149 13.60 -5.74 1.55
N ALA A 150 12.86 -4.76 2.08
CA ALA A 150 11.97 -4.98 3.23
C ALA A 150 10.89 -6.03 2.96
N PHE A 151 10.32 -6.00 1.75
CA PHE A 151 9.31 -6.94 1.30
C PHE A 151 9.84 -8.37 1.15
N VAL A 152 11.11 -8.55 0.79
CA VAL A 152 11.78 -9.86 0.82
C VAL A 152 12.11 -10.29 2.25
N ALA A 153 12.49 -9.35 3.13
CA ALA A 153 12.82 -9.65 4.52
C ALA A 153 11.59 -10.04 5.36
N LEU A 154 10.41 -9.48 5.08
CA LEU A 154 9.16 -9.72 5.81
C LEU A 154 8.81 -11.21 6.03
N PRO A 155 8.72 -12.07 4.99
CA PRO A 155 8.42 -13.49 5.19
C PRO A 155 9.54 -14.22 5.96
N VAL A 156 10.80 -13.86 5.74
CA VAL A 156 11.93 -14.43 6.47
C VAL A 156 11.84 -14.10 7.96
N LEU A 157 11.58 -12.84 8.30
CA LEU A 157 11.41 -12.40 9.68
C LEU A 157 10.21 -13.08 10.33
N ALA A 158 9.08 -13.24 9.62
CA ALA A 158 7.92 -13.93 10.16
C ALA A 158 8.23 -15.39 10.55
N VAL A 159 9.02 -16.09 9.73
CA VAL A 159 9.48 -17.46 10.03
C VAL A 159 10.46 -17.46 11.21
N VAL A 160 11.45 -16.58 11.22
CA VAL A 160 12.47 -16.48 12.28
C VAL A 160 11.84 -16.16 13.63
N LEU A 161 10.86 -15.26 13.65
CA LEU A 161 10.10 -14.88 14.85
C LEU A 161 9.06 -15.93 15.26
N ARG A 162 8.94 -17.03 14.51
CA ARG A 162 8.00 -18.14 14.73
C ARG A 162 6.54 -17.67 14.82
N GLU A 163 6.17 -16.77 13.92
CA GLU A 163 4.80 -16.29 13.80
C GLU A 163 3.83 -17.42 13.44
N PRO A 164 2.52 -17.30 13.78
CA PRO A 164 1.50 -18.21 13.30
C PRO A 164 1.51 -18.34 11.78
N LEU A 165 1.16 -19.52 11.25
CA LEU A 165 1.16 -19.79 9.80
C LEU A 165 0.37 -18.74 9.01
N ALA A 166 -0.78 -18.28 9.53
CA ALA A 166 -1.57 -17.23 8.90
C ALA A 166 -0.76 -15.94 8.67
N VAL A 167 0.03 -15.51 9.66
CA VAL A 167 0.87 -14.31 9.59
C VAL A 167 2.05 -14.52 8.64
N GLN A 168 2.64 -15.72 8.61
CA GLN A 168 3.68 -16.05 7.63
C GLN A 168 3.15 -15.97 6.19
N LEU A 169 1.95 -16.52 5.94
CA LEU A 169 1.27 -16.45 4.65
C LEU A 169 0.90 -15.00 4.28
N PHE A 170 0.50 -14.19 5.26
CA PHE A 170 0.30 -12.74 5.07
C PHE A 170 1.59 -12.06 4.60
N CYS A 171 2.69 -12.27 5.33
CA CYS A 171 4.00 -11.69 5.01
C CYS A 171 4.56 -12.19 3.66
N LEU A 172 4.14 -13.37 3.18
CA LEU A 172 4.44 -13.84 1.83
C LEU A 172 3.51 -13.24 0.77
N ALA A 173 2.22 -13.05 1.07
CA ALA A 173 1.25 -12.51 0.11
C ALA A 173 1.46 -11.02 -0.18
N VAL A 174 1.83 -10.23 0.83
CA VAL A 174 2.09 -8.80 0.72
C VAL A 174 3.12 -8.42 -0.36
N PRO A 175 4.34 -8.98 -0.40
CA PRO A 175 5.32 -8.66 -1.43
C PRO A 175 4.85 -9.06 -2.82
N LEU A 176 4.14 -10.18 -2.95
CA LEU A 176 3.57 -10.64 -4.23
C LEU A 176 2.49 -9.69 -4.75
N ALA A 177 1.56 -9.28 -3.87
CA ALA A 177 0.52 -8.31 -4.21
C ALA A 177 1.12 -6.95 -4.59
N THR A 178 2.13 -6.48 -3.84
CA THR A 178 2.84 -5.23 -4.15
C THR A 178 3.57 -5.33 -5.51
N ALA A 179 4.28 -6.42 -5.77
CA ALA A 179 4.99 -6.67 -7.02
C ALA A 179 4.02 -6.68 -8.22
N LEU A 180 2.89 -7.39 -8.09
CA LEU A 180 1.84 -7.40 -9.09
C LEU A 180 1.31 -5.99 -9.33
N LYS A 181 1.01 -5.25 -8.25
CA LYS A 181 0.50 -3.89 -8.35
C LYS A 181 1.52 -2.98 -9.04
N ARG A 182 2.82 -3.11 -8.75
CA ARG A 182 3.91 -2.38 -9.43
C ARG A 182 3.92 -2.67 -10.93
N VAL A 183 3.89 -3.93 -11.34
CA VAL A 183 3.91 -4.35 -12.75
C VAL A 183 2.68 -3.88 -13.52
N VAL A 184 1.48 -4.01 -12.94
CA VAL A 184 0.23 -3.54 -13.57
C VAL A 184 0.19 -2.01 -13.67
N ALA A 185 0.77 -1.33 -12.67
CA ALA A 185 0.70 0.13 -12.49
C ALA A 185 -0.74 0.67 -12.46
N ASN A 186 -0.89 1.99 -12.46
CA ASN A 186 -2.21 2.62 -12.60
C ASN A 186 -2.50 2.86 -14.09
N PRO A 187 -3.77 2.76 -14.53
CA PRO A 187 -4.14 3.06 -15.91
C PRO A 187 -3.68 4.46 -16.33
N GLY A 188 -3.12 4.58 -17.53
CA GLY A 188 -2.70 5.86 -18.12
C GLY A 188 -1.32 6.37 -17.69
N THR A 189 -0.55 5.63 -16.88
CA THR A 189 0.81 6.07 -16.52
C THR A 189 1.87 5.72 -17.56
N ALA A 190 1.66 4.63 -18.29
CA ALA A 190 2.60 4.07 -19.26
C ALA A 190 2.88 5.03 -20.43
N PRO A 191 4.15 5.14 -20.90
CA PRO A 191 4.45 5.91 -22.10
C PRO A 191 3.71 5.36 -23.32
N PRO A 192 3.17 6.23 -24.20
CA PRO A 192 2.49 5.79 -25.42
C PRO A 192 3.38 4.89 -26.28
N GLY A 193 2.85 3.76 -26.74
CA GLY A 193 3.56 2.81 -27.59
C GLY A 193 4.66 1.98 -26.91
N ALA A 194 4.87 2.13 -25.60
CA ALA A 194 5.88 1.35 -24.89
C ALA A 194 5.49 -0.14 -24.80
N PRO A 195 6.37 -1.08 -25.22
CA PRO A 195 6.08 -2.51 -25.10
C PRO A 195 6.10 -2.93 -23.63
N TRP A 196 5.06 -3.65 -23.19
CA TRP A 196 4.86 -4.03 -21.78
C TRP A 196 6.08 -4.74 -21.16
N ARG A 197 6.79 -5.57 -21.95
CA ARG A 197 8.00 -6.30 -21.50
C ARG A 197 9.11 -5.37 -21.02
N LYS A 198 9.27 -4.19 -21.63
CA LYS A 198 10.28 -3.20 -21.23
C LYS A 198 9.89 -2.46 -19.94
N LEU A 199 8.62 -2.53 -19.54
CA LEU A 199 8.09 -1.87 -18.34
C LEU A 199 8.17 -2.76 -17.09
N VAL A 200 8.21 -4.09 -17.25
CA VAL A 200 8.16 -5.03 -16.11
C VAL A 200 9.29 -4.79 -15.12
N LEU A 201 10.54 -4.82 -15.59
CA LEU A 201 11.72 -4.68 -14.74
C LEU A 201 11.80 -3.32 -14.02
N PRO A 202 11.67 -2.16 -14.69
CA PRO A 202 11.73 -0.87 -14.00
C PRO A 202 10.56 -0.70 -13.02
N ARG A 203 9.37 -1.23 -13.33
CA ARG A 203 8.23 -1.18 -12.42
C ARG A 203 8.49 -2.01 -11.17
N LEU A 204 9.00 -3.22 -11.33
CA LEU A 204 9.26 -4.12 -10.21
C LEU A 204 10.31 -3.55 -9.26
N LEU A 205 11.46 -3.13 -9.80
CA LEU A 205 12.62 -2.69 -9.01
C LEU A 205 12.46 -1.26 -8.47
N TYR A 206 11.96 -0.36 -9.31
CA TYR A 206 12.03 1.08 -9.04
C TYR A 206 10.67 1.76 -8.95
N ASP A 207 9.57 1.03 -9.13
CA ASP A 207 8.21 1.58 -9.11
C ASP A 207 7.99 2.72 -10.15
N ARG A 208 8.59 2.55 -11.35
CA ARG A 208 8.53 3.51 -12.47
C ARG A 208 8.53 2.83 -13.83
N ASP A 209 8.21 3.59 -14.88
CA ASP A 209 8.13 3.06 -16.26
C ASP A 209 9.47 3.07 -17.00
N THR A 210 10.53 3.61 -16.40
CA THR A 210 11.86 3.77 -17.00
C THR A 210 12.97 3.26 -16.08
N MET A 211 14.09 2.80 -16.65
CA MET A 211 15.28 2.44 -15.85
C MET A 211 16.00 3.69 -15.30
N LYS A 212 15.98 4.79 -16.06
CA LYS A 212 16.50 6.09 -15.62
C LYS A 212 15.48 6.79 -14.71
N GLY A 213 15.94 7.37 -13.60
CA GLY A 213 15.08 7.94 -12.56
C GLY A 213 14.78 9.43 -12.68
N GLU A 214 15.47 10.15 -13.56
CA GLU A 214 15.38 11.62 -13.63
C GLU A 214 13.95 12.08 -13.96
N GLY A 215 13.39 12.91 -13.08
CA GLY A 215 12.12 13.61 -13.30
C GLY A 215 10.83 12.76 -13.18
N TRP A 216 10.92 11.43 -13.02
CA TRP A 216 9.73 10.56 -13.01
C TRP A 216 8.77 10.89 -11.86
N THR A 217 9.30 11.02 -10.65
CA THR A 217 8.51 11.29 -9.44
C THR A 217 8.09 12.74 -9.31
N THR A 218 8.63 13.64 -10.15
CA THR A 218 8.35 15.08 -10.12
C THR A 218 7.58 15.55 -11.35
N ARG A 219 7.16 14.65 -12.24
CA ARG A 219 6.37 14.97 -13.44
C ARG A 219 5.08 15.70 -13.09
N THR A 220 4.74 16.73 -13.87
CA THR A 220 3.46 17.42 -13.81
C THR A 220 2.71 17.25 -15.14
N PRO A 221 1.36 17.27 -15.14
CA PRO A 221 0.59 17.30 -16.37
C PRO A 221 0.88 18.60 -17.15
N PRO A 222 0.76 18.59 -18.48
CA PRO A 222 0.84 19.81 -19.28
C PRO A 222 -0.26 20.81 -18.89
N PRO A 223 -0.01 22.12 -19.06
CA PRO A 223 -0.97 23.18 -18.72
C PRO A 223 -2.27 23.10 -19.54
#